data_AF-A0A6G3LPM7-F1
#
_entry.id   AF-A0A6G3LPM7-F1
#
_cell.length_a   1.000
_cell.length_b   1.000
_cell.length_c   1.000
_cell.angle_alpha   90.00
_cell.angle_beta   90.00
_cell.angle_gamma   90.00
#
_symmetry.space_group_name_H-M   'P 1'
#
loop_
_entity.id
_entity.type
_entity.pdbx_description
1 polymer ?
#
loop_
_entity_poly.entity_id
_entity_poly.type
_entity_poly.pdbx_seq_one_letter_code
_entity_poly.pdbx_strand_id
1 'polypeptide(L)'
;MAKRSNKLKEEILDLLERDKEFRYAVAGYLGISEILKRLDGLEENMLRLWEEVRALRKGQEKLWREVKRIRVTTDRLALSLEEEARSFIAHRLKQELGIDVKLDRVFVDSEEIDIYGATGDICIIGEATTRLGPKRVQRLIR
;
A
#
# COMPACT_ATOMS: atom_id res chain seq x y z
N MET A 1 50.55 -26.60 43.33
CA MET A 1 49.41 -27.02 42.48
C MET A 1 49.11 -26.02 41.36
N ALA A 2 49.03 -24.71 41.62
CA ALA A 2 48.74 -23.68 40.61
C ALA A 2 49.65 -23.70 39.36
N LYS A 3 50.97 -23.88 39.51
CA LYS A 3 51.95 -23.89 38.41
C LYS A 3 51.74 -25.03 37.40
N ARG A 4 51.22 -26.19 37.85
CA ARG A 4 50.95 -27.36 36.98
C ARG A 4 49.66 -27.19 36.17
N SER A 5 48.65 -26.52 36.75
CA SER A 5 47.40 -26.19 36.04
C SER A 5 47.64 -25.18 34.92
N ASN A 6 48.53 -24.20 35.13
CA ASN A 6 48.84 -23.21 34.09
C ASN A 6 49.54 -23.83 32.87
N LYS A 7 50.52 -24.72 33.12
CA LYS A 7 51.24 -25.43 32.06
C LYS A 7 50.30 -26.29 31.18
N LEU A 8 49.33 -26.97 31.79
CA LEU A 8 48.36 -27.78 31.04
C LEU A 8 47.43 -26.91 30.17
N LYS A 9 47.01 -25.73 30.65
CA LYS A 9 46.19 -24.81 29.86
C LYS A 9 46.94 -24.30 28.63
N GLU A 10 48.21 -23.93 28.80
CA GLU A 10 49.08 -23.49 27.70
C GLU A 10 49.23 -24.60 26.64
N GLU A 11 49.43 -25.85 27.08
CA GLU A 11 49.57 -27.00 26.17
C GLU A 11 48.27 -27.32 25.42
N ILE A 12 47.11 -27.22 26.07
CA ILE A 12 45.80 -27.37 25.40
C ILE A 12 45.58 -26.26 24.36
N LEU A 13 45.96 -25.01 24.67
CA LEU A 13 45.82 -23.90 23.74
C LEU A 13 46.75 -24.05 22.51
N ASP A 14 48.01 -24.46 22.71
CA ASP A 14 48.95 -24.72 21.61
C ASP A 14 48.44 -25.84 20.68
N LEU A 15 47.89 -26.91 21.28
CA LEU A 15 47.27 -28.00 20.51
C LEU A 15 46.02 -27.54 19.76
N LEU A 16 45.16 -26.74 20.39
CA LEU A 16 44.02 -26.16 19.69
C LEU A 16 44.48 -25.30 18.51
N GLU A 17 45.56 -24.54 18.61
CA GLU A 17 46.07 -23.69 17.52
C GLU A 17 46.77 -24.46 16.40
N ARG A 18 47.50 -25.53 16.71
CA ARG A 18 48.40 -26.20 15.76
C ARG A 18 47.85 -27.51 15.23
N ASP A 19 47.00 -28.19 15.99
CA ASP A 19 46.39 -29.47 15.62
C ASP A 19 44.91 -29.30 15.23
N LYS A 20 44.66 -29.48 13.94
CA LYS A 20 43.34 -29.37 13.33
C LYS A 20 42.41 -30.50 13.77
N GLU A 21 42.90 -31.74 13.90
CA GLU A 21 42.08 -32.89 14.30
C GLU A 21 41.68 -32.78 15.78
N PHE A 22 42.62 -32.40 16.64
CA PHE A 22 42.33 -32.15 18.06
C PHE A 22 41.31 -31.02 18.24
N ARG A 23 41.46 -29.90 17.52
CA ARG A 23 40.50 -28.78 17.55
C ARG A 23 39.10 -29.22 17.16
N TYR A 24 38.96 -30.03 16.10
CA TYR A 24 37.64 -30.52 15.69
C TYR A 24 37.06 -31.55 16.66
N ALA A 25 37.89 -32.40 17.26
CA ALA A 25 37.43 -33.33 18.29
C ALA A 25 36.87 -32.58 19.52
N VAL A 26 37.57 -31.52 19.97
CA VAL A 26 37.10 -30.64 21.05
C VAL A 26 35.83 -29.89 20.64
N ALA A 27 35.77 -29.32 19.44
CA ALA A 27 34.58 -28.65 18.93
C ALA A 27 33.37 -29.60 18.83
N GLY A 28 33.59 -30.86 18.44
CA GLY A 28 32.59 -31.91 18.43
C GLY A 28 32.11 -32.27 19.83
N TYR A 29 33.04 -32.48 20.78
CA TYR A 29 32.71 -32.81 22.17
C TYR A 29 31.93 -31.69 22.87
N LEU A 30 32.27 -30.44 22.59
CA LEU A 30 31.58 -29.25 23.11
C LEU A 30 30.28 -28.91 22.36
N GLY A 31 29.93 -29.67 21.31
CA GLY A 31 28.73 -29.42 20.51
C GLY A 31 28.78 -28.17 19.63
N ILE A 32 29.94 -27.52 19.49
CA ILE A 32 30.14 -26.32 18.67
C ILE A 32 29.85 -26.62 17.20
N SER A 33 30.23 -27.80 16.72
CA SER A 33 29.98 -28.24 15.34
C SER A 33 28.49 -28.31 14.99
N GLU A 34 27.63 -28.66 15.95
CA GLU A 34 26.17 -28.69 15.75
C GLU A 34 25.58 -27.27 15.71
N ILE A 35 26.11 -26.37 16.56
CA ILE A 35 25.71 -24.95 16.57
C ILE A 35 26.06 -24.28 15.24
N LEU A 36 27.27 -24.51 14.72
CA LEU A 36 27.71 -23.94 13.44
C LEU A 36 26.80 -24.38 12.28
N LYS A 37 26.47 -25.68 12.18
CA LYS A 37 25.54 -26.18 11.16
C LYS A 37 24.16 -25.52 11.22
N ARG A 38 23.65 -25.28 12.44
CA ARG A 38 22.36 -24.58 12.61
C ARG A 38 22.47 -23.12 12.20
N LEU A 39 23.61 -22.48 12.47
CA LEU A 39 23.87 -21.10 12.05
C LEU A 39 23.91 -21.00 10.52
N ASP A 40 24.61 -21.91 9.85
CA ASP A 40 24.65 -21.98 8.38
C ASP A 40 23.22 -22.13 7.80
N GLY A 41 22.42 -23.03 8.38
CA GLY A 41 21.02 -23.22 7.97
C GLY A 41 20.14 -21.99 8.23
N LEU A 42 20.40 -21.23 9.30
CA LEU A 42 19.71 -19.96 9.56
C LEU A 42 20.09 -18.89 8.54
N GLU A 43 21.38 -18.79 8.18
CA GLU A 43 21.85 -17.86 7.15
C GLU A 43 21.21 -18.14 5.79
N GLU A 44 21.17 -19.41 5.37
CA GLU A 44 20.49 -19.82 4.14
C GLU A 44 18.99 -19.45 4.14
N ASN A 45 18.30 -19.72 5.25
CA ASN A 45 16.89 -19.36 5.38
C ASN A 45 16.67 -17.85 5.37
N MET A 46 17.55 -17.08 6.01
CA MET A 46 17.50 -15.62 5.95
C MET A 46 17.66 -15.11 4.52
N LEU A 47 18.61 -15.66 3.75
CA LEU A 47 18.81 -15.27 2.35
C LEU A 47 17.55 -15.52 1.51
N ARG A 48 16.91 -16.69 1.67
CA ARG A 48 15.64 -17.01 0.99
C ARG A 48 14.52 -16.03 1.37
N LEU A 49 14.38 -15.73 2.66
CA LEU A 49 13.40 -14.75 3.12
C LEU A 49 13.65 -13.36 2.53
N TRP A 50 14.91 -12.93 2.40
CA TRP A 50 15.24 -11.67 1.76
C TRP A 50 14.86 -11.61 0.28
N GLU A 51 15.00 -12.73 -0.44
CA GLU A 51 14.55 -12.85 -1.82
C GLU A 51 13.02 -12.76 -1.93
N GLU A 52 12.29 -13.48 -1.08
CA GLU A 52 10.83 -13.43 -1.02
C GLU A 52 10.32 -12.02 -0.69
N VAL A 53 10.89 -11.37 0.33
CA VAL A 53 10.54 -9.99 0.70
C VAL A 53 10.80 -9.03 -0.47
N ARG A 54 11.90 -9.22 -1.21
CA ARG A 54 12.19 -8.40 -2.40
C ARG A 54 11.17 -8.63 -3.50
N ALA A 55 10.75 -9.88 -3.73
CA ALA A 55 9.71 -10.20 -4.70
C ALA A 55 8.35 -9.59 -4.31
N LEU A 56 7.98 -9.68 -3.03
CA LEU A 56 6.77 -9.07 -2.48
C LEU A 56 6.76 -7.55 -2.64
N ARG A 57 7.88 -6.86 -2.34
CA ARG A 57 8.00 -5.42 -2.55
C ARG A 57 7.76 -5.03 -4.00
N LYS A 58 8.35 -5.75 -4.96
CA LYS A 58 8.11 -5.54 -6.40
C LYS A 58 6.64 -5.78 -6.78
N GLY A 59 5.99 -6.78 -6.19
CA GLY A 59 4.57 -7.05 -6.37
C GLY A 59 3.69 -5.90 -5.87
N GLN A 60 3.98 -5.39 -4.67
CA GLN A 60 3.28 -4.25 -4.08
C GLN A 60 3.42 -2.98 -4.94
N GLU A 61 4.61 -2.68 -5.45
CA GLU A 61 4.82 -1.53 -6.34
C GLU A 61 4.00 -1.61 -7.64
N LYS A 62 3.81 -2.82 -8.20
CA LYS A 62 2.95 -3.04 -9.36
C LYS A 62 1.48 -2.77 -9.01
N LEU A 63 1.00 -3.32 -7.91
CA LEU A 63 -0.37 -3.11 -7.41
C LEU A 63 -0.65 -1.62 -7.14
N TRP A 64 0.28 -0.90 -6.51
CA TRP A 64 0.13 0.53 -6.27
C TRP A 64 -0.06 1.34 -7.57
N ARG A 65 0.66 0.97 -8.63
CA ARG A 65 0.49 1.60 -9.96
C ARG A 65 -0.86 1.27 -10.57
N GLU A 66 -1.34 0.04 -10.43
CA GLU A 66 -2.66 -0.37 -10.92
C GLU A 66 -3.80 0.36 -10.20
N VAL A 67 -3.77 0.39 -8.87
CA VAL A 67 -4.74 1.12 -8.05
C VAL A 67 -4.77 2.59 -8.42
N LYS A 68 -3.60 3.23 -8.62
CA LYS A 68 -3.52 4.63 -9.07
C LYS A 68 -4.18 4.84 -10.43
N ARG A 69 -3.95 3.93 -11.39
CA ARG A 69 -4.61 3.99 -12.71
C ARG A 69 -6.12 3.85 -12.60
N ILE A 70 -6.60 2.87 -11.82
CA ILE A 70 -8.04 2.66 -11.59
C ILE A 70 -8.68 3.92 -11.00
N ARG A 71 -8.02 4.56 -10.02
CA ARG A 71 -8.52 5.79 -9.42
C ARG A 71 -8.67 6.90 -10.46
N VAL A 72 -7.62 7.17 -11.24
CA VAL A 72 -7.67 8.19 -12.31
C VAL A 72 -8.75 7.91 -13.35
N THR A 73 -8.90 6.65 -13.78
CA THR A 73 -9.96 6.27 -14.71
C THR A 73 -11.35 6.46 -14.09
N THR A 74 -11.52 6.11 -12.81
CA THR A 74 -12.78 6.29 -12.10
C THR A 74 -13.15 7.77 -11.98
N ASP A 75 -12.18 8.63 -11.64
CA ASP A 75 -12.39 10.07 -11.54
C ASP A 75 -12.79 10.67 -12.89
N ARG A 76 -12.18 10.21 -14.00
CA ARG A 76 -12.56 10.61 -15.36
C ARG A 76 -13.98 10.17 -15.75
N LEU A 77 -14.36 8.94 -15.38
CA LEU A 77 -15.70 8.41 -15.65
C LEU A 77 -16.77 9.16 -14.84
N ALA A 78 -16.45 9.58 -13.61
CA ALA A 78 -17.36 10.41 -12.81
C ALA A 78 -17.62 11.76 -13.51
N LEU A 79 -16.56 12.45 -13.92
CA LEU A 79 -16.68 13.73 -14.66
C LEU A 79 -17.51 13.59 -15.94
N SER A 80 -17.31 12.53 -16.72
CA SER A 80 -18.10 12.32 -17.94
C SER A 80 -19.58 12.08 -17.64
N LEU A 81 -19.90 11.33 -16.58
CA LEU A 81 -21.27 11.07 -16.18
C LEU A 81 -21.96 12.34 -15.65
N GLU A 82 -21.24 13.20 -14.92
CA GLU A 82 -21.74 14.49 -14.45
C GLU A 82 -22.03 15.45 -15.62
N GLU A 83 -21.15 15.47 -16.63
CA GLU A 83 -21.38 16.25 -17.86
C GLU A 83 -22.59 15.74 -18.64
N GLU A 84 -22.74 14.43 -18.78
CA GLU A 84 -23.87 13.81 -19.46
C GLU A 84 -25.19 14.04 -18.70
N ALA A 85 -25.16 13.98 -17.36
CA ALA A 85 -26.29 14.33 -16.51
C ALA A 85 -26.73 15.79 -16.72
N ARG A 86 -25.78 16.74 -16.76
CA ARG A 86 -26.08 18.16 -17.04
C ARG A 86 -26.72 18.34 -18.42
N SER A 87 -26.17 17.72 -19.45
CA SER A 87 -26.71 17.79 -20.81
C SER A 87 -28.13 17.22 -20.88
N PHE A 88 -28.36 16.07 -20.25
CA PHE A 88 -29.65 15.42 -20.19
C PHE A 88 -30.70 16.27 -19.45
N ILE A 89 -30.35 16.81 -18.27
CA ILE A 89 -31.25 17.65 -17.48
C ILE A 89 -31.60 18.93 -18.25
N ALA A 90 -30.61 19.62 -18.82
CA ALA A 90 -30.84 20.82 -19.63
C ALA A 90 -31.79 20.53 -20.82
N HIS A 91 -31.61 19.39 -21.49
CA HIS A 91 -32.48 18.97 -22.58
C HIS A 91 -33.94 18.74 -22.11
N ARG A 92 -34.14 18.03 -20.99
CA ARG A 92 -35.49 17.79 -20.45
C ARG A 92 -36.18 19.07 -20.00
N LEU A 93 -35.45 19.96 -19.32
CA LEU A 93 -35.98 21.27 -18.90
C LEU A 93 -36.48 22.09 -20.10
N LYS A 94 -35.75 22.05 -21.21
CA LYS A 94 -36.13 22.72 -22.45
C LYS A 94 -37.36 22.08 -23.11
N GLN A 95 -37.43 20.76 -23.19
CA GLN A 95 -38.53 20.05 -23.85
C GLN A 95 -39.84 20.05 -23.05
N GLU A 96 -39.76 19.85 -21.74
CA GLU A 96 -40.93 19.64 -20.89
C GLU A 96 -41.44 20.92 -20.23
N LEU A 97 -40.53 21.85 -19.92
CA LEU A 97 -40.86 23.08 -19.18
C LEU A 97 -40.59 24.36 -19.99
N GLY A 98 -40.01 24.26 -21.18
CA GLY A 98 -39.63 25.42 -22.00
C GLY A 98 -38.51 26.28 -21.40
N ILE A 99 -37.78 25.74 -20.41
CA ILE A 99 -36.72 26.47 -19.69
C ILE A 99 -35.39 26.23 -20.42
N ASP A 100 -34.86 27.28 -21.06
CA ASP A 100 -33.53 27.26 -21.68
C ASP A 100 -32.48 27.77 -20.69
N VAL A 101 -31.69 26.85 -20.16
CA VAL A 101 -30.69 27.12 -19.11
C VAL A 101 -29.43 26.31 -19.36
N LYS A 102 -28.28 26.97 -19.20
CA LYS A 102 -26.98 26.31 -19.24
C LYS A 102 -26.65 25.80 -17.83
N LEU A 103 -26.34 24.52 -17.72
CA LEU A 103 -25.94 23.88 -16.46
C LEU A 103 -24.43 23.69 -16.41
N ASP A 104 -23.81 24.09 -15.31
CA ASP A 104 -22.38 23.92 -15.04
C ASP A 104 -22.15 23.57 -13.55
N ARG A 105 -20.90 23.28 -13.19
CA ARG A 105 -20.50 23.15 -11.77
C ARG A 105 -20.22 24.50 -11.15
N VAL A 106 -20.50 24.64 -9.86
CA VAL A 106 -20.16 25.84 -9.08
C VAL A 106 -19.57 25.45 -7.73
N PHE A 107 -18.61 26.24 -7.25
CA PHE A 107 -18.06 26.07 -5.91
C PHE A 107 -18.67 27.12 -4.97
N VAL A 108 -19.25 26.65 -3.87
CA VAL A 108 -19.83 27.49 -2.81
C VAL A 108 -19.25 27.03 -1.48
N ASP A 109 -18.63 27.93 -0.72
CA ASP A 109 -18.04 27.66 0.60
C ASP A 109 -17.08 26.45 0.64
N SER A 110 -16.31 26.25 -0.44
CA SER A 110 -15.39 25.10 -0.64
C SER A 110 -16.06 23.76 -0.93
N GLU A 111 -17.37 23.72 -1.13
CA GLU A 111 -18.10 22.55 -1.61
C GLU A 111 -18.44 22.72 -3.10
N GLU A 112 -18.38 21.62 -3.86
CA GLU A 112 -18.75 21.58 -5.28
C GLU A 112 -20.22 21.18 -5.42
N ILE A 113 -20.97 21.96 -6.19
CA ILE A 113 -22.31 21.63 -6.65
C ILE A 113 -22.18 21.18 -8.11
N ASP A 114 -22.51 19.91 -8.38
CA ASP A 114 -22.30 19.27 -9.68
C ASP A 114 -23.18 19.88 -10.78
N ILE A 115 -24.39 20.33 -10.44
CA ILE A 115 -25.37 20.89 -11.37
C ILE A 115 -25.87 22.23 -10.82
N TYR A 116 -25.55 23.30 -11.53
CA TYR A 116 -26.01 24.65 -11.25
C TYR A 116 -26.34 25.41 -12.55
N GLY A 117 -27.45 26.13 -12.56
CA GLY A 117 -27.75 27.09 -13.61
C GLY A 117 -28.91 27.99 -13.26
N ALA A 118 -28.85 29.24 -13.70
CA ALA A 118 -29.89 30.23 -13.47
C ALA A 118 -30.31 30.89 -14.78
N THR A 119 -31.62 31.09 -14.95
CA THR A 119 -32.20 31.81 -16.09
C THR A 119 -33.42 32.60 -15.63
N GLY A 120 -33.38 33.92 -15.78
CA GLY A 120 -34.38 34.82 -15.20
C GLY A 120 -34.54 34.59 -13.69
N ASP A 121 -35.76 34.30 -13.27
CA ASP A 121 -36.14 34.07 -11.86
C ASP A 121 -36.05 32.58 -11.44
N ILE A 122 -35.52 31.71 -12.31
CA ILE A 122 -35.42 30.27 -12.07
C ILE A 122 -33.97 29.88 -11.79
N CYS A 123 -33.76 29.20 -10.65
CA CYS A 123 -32.48 28.63 -10.26
C CYS A 123 -32.60 27.10 -10.15
N ILE A 124 -31.67 26.39 -10.77
CA ILE A 124 -31.57 24.93 -10.73
C ILE A 124 -30.28 24.55 -10.00
N ILE A 125 -30.41 23.67 -9.03
CA ILE A 125 -29.33 23.17 -8.18
C ILE A 125 -29.51 21.66 -8.05
N GLY A 126 -28.44 20.89 -8.19
CA GLY A 126 -28.46 19.44 -8.04
C GLY A 126 -27.08 18.82 -7.87
N GLU A 127 -27.09 17.58 -7.41
CA GLU A 127 -25.90 16.75 -7.20
C GLU A 127 -26.00 15.53 -8.13
N ALA A 128 -24.93 15.21 -8.85
CA ALA A 128 -24.83 14.08 -9.75
C ALA A 128 -23.79 13.09 -9.21
N THR A 129 -24.19 12.25 -8.25
CA THR A 129 -23.26 11.29 -7.62
C THR A 129 -23.32 9.90 -8.26
N THR A 130 -22.15 9.34 -8.57
CA THR A 130 -22.00 7.93 -8.98
C THR A 130 -21.84 6.99 -7.79
N ARG A 131 -21.59 7.53 -6.59
CA ARG A 131 -21.47 6.80 -5.32
C ARG A 131 -22.38 7.41 -4.27
N LEU A 132 -23.53 6.78 -4.02
CA LEU A 132 -24.46 7.21 -2.99
C LEU A 132 -24.01 6.64 -1.63
N GLY A 133 -23.17 7.37 -0.92
CA GLY A 133 -22.86 7.04 0.49
C GLY A 133 -23.98 7.56 1.41
N PRO A 134 -24.34 6.86 2.51
CA PRO A 134 -25.41 7.29 3.42
C PRO A 134 -25.22 8.70 3.99
N LYS A 135 -23.95 9.16 4.13
CA LYS A 135 -23.61 10.53 4.54
C LYS A 135 -23.97 11.61 3.51
N ARG A 136 -23.97 11.29 2.21
CA ARG A 136 -24.34 12.22 1.12
C ARG A 136 -25.88 12.37 1.05
N VAL A 137 -26.62 11.27 1.24
CA VAL A 137 -28.09 11.28 1.29
C VAL A 137 -28.63 12.15 2.43
N GLN A 138 -28.06 12.01 3.64
CA GLN A 138 -28.48 12.82 4.79
C GLN A 138 -28.18 14.32 4.63
N ARG A 139 -27.27 14.69 3.72
CA ARG A 139 -26.89 16.09 3.45
C ARG A 139 -27.88 16.81 2.53
N LEU A 140 -28.55 16.06 1.64
CA LEU A 140 -29.52 16.59 0.68
C LEU A 140 -30.94 16.77 1.26
N ILE A 141 -31.22 16.15 2.41
CA ILE A 141 -32.54 16.16 3.08
C ILE A 141 -32.62 17.25 4.17
N ARG A 142 -31.57 18.06 4.33
CA ARG A 142 -31.47 19.12 5.35
C ARG A 142 -31.38 20.49 4.69
#